data_AF-A0A922MBH1-F1
#
_entry.id   AF-A0A922MBH1-F1
#
_cell.length_a   1.000
_cell.length_b   1.000
_cell.length_c   1.000
_cell.angle_alpha   90.00
_cell.angle_beta   90.00
_cell.angle_gamma   90.00
#
_symmetry.space_group_name_H-M   'P 1'
#
loop_
_entity.id
_entity.type
_entity.pdbx_description
1 polymer ?
#
loop_
_entity_poly.entity_id
_entity_poly.type
_entity_poly.pdbx_seq_one_letter_code
_entity_poly.pdbx_strand_id
1 'polypeptide(L)'
;MKWFVLIGILSVAFAKHEMYKGWKSYYIGISSVDQSKALGPLIQKFELDFLSHPAEGREGVVLVKPQHQAAFVQELEAEGIAYRIHADDVKDLICRGVDANRNFDFVFKTVGTDWSPCGETYPGTHAFSQPETRVIRDILHENLARIALYINLHSFGSMIMYPWGHDGSLSQNALGLHTVGIAMANAIQNKALPNFPKYIVGNTGLVVQYFSAGAASDYAHYIGVPLAYGFELPGLEESYAGFHLDPKYIGQVCQETWEGFVVGARRAGDLFPNKQ
;
A
#
# COMPACT_ATOMS: atom_id res chain seq x y z
N MET A 1 45.98 -2.94 31.86
CA MET A 1 44.74 -3.30 31.14
C MET A 1 43.87 -2.05 31.08
N LYS A 2 43.72 -1.44 29.90
CA LYS A 2 42.91 -0.23 29.71
C LYS A 2 41.45 -0.65 29.47
N TRP A 3 40.53 -0.13 30.29
CA TRP A 3 39.10 -0.30 30.09
C TRP A 3 38.59 0.80 29.16
N PHE A 4 37.97 0.42 28.04
CA PHE A 4 37.23 1.33 27.18
C PHE A 4 35.77 1.34 27.64
N VAL A 5 35.27 2.52 28.03
CA VAL A 5 33.84 2.77 28.23
C VAL A 5 33.30 3.33 26.93
N LEU A 6 32.44 2.56 26.27
CA LEU A 6 31.67 2.99 25.10
C LEU A 6 30.39 3.66 25.59
N ILE A 7 30.28 4.98 25.40
CA ILE A 7 29.01 5.70 25.57
C ILE A 7 28.33 5.70 24.20
N GLY A 8 27.32 4.85 24.04
CA GLY A 8 26.43 4.88 22.88
C GLY A 8 25.38 5.96 23.07
N ILE A 9 25.38 6.99 22.21
CA ILE A 9 24.29 7.95 22.12
C ILE A 9 23.17 7.29 21.30
N LEU A 10 22.12 6.87 22.00
CA LEU A 10 20.87 6.42 21.38
C LEU A 10 20.08 7.67 20.96
N SER A 11 20.07 7.99 19.67
CA SER A 11 19.17 9.00 19.12
C SER A 11 17.88 8.31 18.68
N VAL A 12 16.87 8.36 19.54
CA VAL A 12 15.51 7.95 19.18
C VAL A 12 14.87 9.09 18.41
N ALA A 13 14.82 8.97 17.08
CA ALA A 13 13.97 9.83 16.27
C ALA A 13 12.52 9.38 16.48
N PHE A 14 11.81 10.02 17.42
CA PHE A 14 10.35 9.97 17.41
C PHE A 14 9.88 10.62 16.12
N ALA A 15 9.43 9.81 15.16
CA ALA A 15 8.66 10.32 14.04
C ALA A 15 7.45 11.07 14.62
N LYS A 16 7.37 12.37 14.32
CA LYS A 16 6.41 13.36 14.84
C LYS A 16 4.98 13.12 14.34
N HIS A 17 4.48 11.89 14.37
CA HIS A 17 3.20 11.48 13.81
C HIS A 17 1.99 12.16 14.49
N GLU A 18 2.17 12.76 15.66
CA GLU A 18 1.12 13.43 16.43
C GLU A 18 1.03 14.96 16.25
N MET A 19 2.03 15.62 15.64
CA MET A 19 2.12 17.09 15.71
C MET A 19 1.04 17.85 14.92
N TYR A 20 0.45 17.23 13.89
CA TYR A 20 -0.47 17.91 12.97
C TYR A 20 -1.92 17.43 13.05
N LYS A 21 -2.27 16.62 14.05
CA LYS A 21 -3.64 16.09 14.19
C LYS A 21 -4.66 17.24 14.28
N GLY A 22 -5.62 17.25 13.36
CA GLY A 22 -6.69 18.25 13.30
C GLY A 22 -6.27 19.62 12.77
N TRP A 23 -5.03 19.79 12.30
CA TRP A 23 -4.62 21.01 11.63
C TRP A 23 -5.30 21.10 10.26
N LYS A 24 -5.75 22.30 9.91
CA LYS A 24 -6.31 22.61 8.59
C LYS A 24 -5.34 23.45 7.81
N SER A 25 -5.43 23.37 6.49
CA SER A 25 -4.77 24.34 5.62
C SER A 25 -5.77 25.06 4.73
N TYR A 26 -5.50 26.32 4.46
CA TYR A 26 -6.35 27.21 3.68
C TYR A 26 -5.55 27.81 2.53
N TYR A 27 -6.16 27.92 1.36
CA TYR A 27 -5.74 28.88 0.35
C TYR A 27 -6.22 30.27 0.76
N ILE A 28 -5.35 31.27 0.62
CA ILE A 28 -5.64 32.67 0.92
C ILE A 28 -5.29 33.54 -0.27
N GLY A 29 -6.27 34.27 -0.79
CA GLY A 29 -6.09 35.24 -1.86
C GLY A 29 -6.10 36.66 -1.32
N ILE A 30 -5.02 37.41 -1.58
CA ILE A 30 -4.96 38.85 -1.31
C ILE A 30 -5.12 39.61 -2.64
N SER A 31 -5.94 40.64 -2.63
CA SER A 31 -6.24 41.48 -3.80
C SER A 31 -5.86 42.95 -3.61
N SER A 32 -5.37 43.35 -2.43
CA SER A 32 -4.92 44.71 -2.15
C SER A 32 -3.78 44.78 -1.14
N VAL A 33 -3.06 45.91 -1.14
CA VAL A 33 -2.01 46.21 -0.17
C VAL A 33 -2.57 46.27 1.27
N ASP A 34 -3.80 46.73 1.44
CA ASP A 34 -4.43 46.83 2.76
C ASP A 34 -4.74 45.44 3.34
N GLN A 35 -5.20 44.49 2.52
CA GLN A 35 -5.33 43.09 2.93
C GLN A 35 -3.99 42.45 3.30
N SER A 36 -2.92 42.77 2.55
CA SER A 36 -1.58 42.31 2.89
C SER A 36 -1.11 42.84 4.25
N LYS A 37 -1.46 44.09 4.60
CA LYS A 37 -1.15 44.66 5.91
C LYS A 37 -2.00 44.06 7.02
N ALA A 38 -3.29 43.82 6.76
CA ALA A 38 -4.21 43.18 7.70
C ALA A 38 -3.81 41.74 8.05
N LEU A 39 -3.22 41.00 7.10
CA LEU A 39 -2.75 39.64 7.33
C LEU A 39 -1.56 39.56 8.29
N GLY A 40 -0.69 40.58 8.30
CA GLY A 40 0.56 40.61 9.09
C GLY A 40 0.36 40.33 10.59
N PRO A 41 -0.51 41.08 11.29
CA PRO A 41 -0.84 40.84 12.70
C PRO A 41 -1.43 39.44 12.96
N LEU A 42 -2.19 38.88 12.01
CA LEU A 42 -2.81 37.56 12.17
C LEU A 42 -1.76 36.44 12.23
N ILE A 43 -0.61 36.62 11.56
CA ILE A 43 0.50 35.65 11.55
C ILE A 43 0.94 35.34 12.98
N GLN A 44 1.21 36.37 13.77
CA GLN A 44 1.65 36.22 15.14
C GLN A 44 0.49 35.83 16.06
N LYS A 45 -0.70 36.42 15.86
CA LYS A 45 -1.89 36.19 16.70
C LYS A 45 -2.33 34.72 16.72
N PHE A 46 -2.28 34.05 15.57
CA PHE A 46 -2.74 32.67 15.41
C PHE A 46 -1.61 31.67 15.19
N GLU A 47 -0.35 32.11 15.32
CA GLU A 47 0.84 31.30 15.08
C GLU A 47 0.79 30.62 13.70
N LEU A 48 0.45 31.39 12.68
CA LEU A 48 0.25 30.89 11.31
C LEU A 48 1.57 30.43 10.71
N ASP A 49 1.52 29.28 10.04
CA ASP A 49 2.66 28.73 9.31
C ASP A 49 2.35 28.73 7.80
N PHE A 50 3.02 29.60 7.05
CA PHE A 50 2.80 29.75 5.61
C PHE A 50 3.70 28.78 4.83
N LEU A 51 3.08 27.75 4.25
CA LEU A 51 3.71 26.87 3.27
C LEU A 51 4.05 27.63 1.98
N SER A 52 3.21 28.59 1.61
CA SER A 52 3.51 29.57 0.57
C SER A 52 2.83 30.89 0.89
N HIS A 53 3.59 31.98 0.81
CA HIS A 53 3.05 33.30 1.11
C HIS A 53 2.15 33.77 -0.03
N PRO A 54 0.99 34.39 0.27
CA PRO A 54 0.12 34.96 -0.75
C PRO A 54 0.77 36.20 -1.37
N ALA A 55 0.41 36.50 -2.63
CA ALA A 55 0.78 37.72 -3.33
C ALA A 55 -0.43 38.21 -4.13
N GLU A 56 -0.42 39.46 -4.59
CA GLU A 56 -1.48 39.98 -5.45
C GLU A 56 -1.63 39.10 -6.70
N GLY A 57 -2.83 38.53 -6.89
CA GLY A 57 -3.11 37.60 -7.99
C GLY A 57 -2.58 36.16 -7.81
N ARG A 58 -1.99 35.82 -6.65
CA ARG A 58 -1.50 34.47 -6.33
C ARG A 58 -1.91 34.05 -4.92
N GLU A 59 -2.71 32.99 -4.83
CA GLU A 59 -3.07 32.40 -3.55
C GLU A 59 -1.82 31.89 -2.80
N GLY A 60 -1.78 32.13 -1.50
CA GLY A 60 -0.87 31.48 -0.56
C GLY A 60 -1.53 30.28 0.11
N VAL A 61 -0.73 29.44 0.76
CA VAL A 61 -1.20 28.31 1.56
C VAL A 61 -0.71 28.47 2.98
N VAL A 62 -1.64 28.44 3.93
CA VAL A 62 -1.36 28.58 5.36
C VAL A 62 -1.89 27.41 6.17
N LEU A 63 -1.13 27.01 7.18
CA LEU A 63 -1.45 26.00 8.17
C LEU A 63 -2.03 26.66 9.42
N VAL A 64 -3.12 26.10 9.94
CA VAL A 64 -3.86 26.65 11.08
C VAL A 64 -4.19 25.56 12.10
N LYS A 65 -3.76 25.79 13.34
CA LYS A 65 -3.99 24.89 14.48
C LYS A 65 -5.49 24.73 14.78
N PRO A 66 -5.94 23.55 15.26
CA PRO A 66 -7.35 23.30 15.59
C PRO A 66 -8.01 24.41 16.40
N GLN A 67 -7.33 24.90 17.44
CA GLN A 67 -7.86 25.92 18.36
C GLN A 67 -8.01 27.31 17.73
N HIS A 68 -7.37 27.59 16.58
CA HIS A 68 -7.40 28.91 15.94
C HIS A 68 -8.31 28.96 14.71
N GLN A 69 -8.73 27.81 14.14
CA GLN A 69 -9.44 27.74 12.86
C GLN A 69 -10.69 28.62 12.78
N ALA A 70 -11.58 28.54 13.77
CA ALA A 70 -12.82 29.31 13.76
C ALA A 70 -12.58 30.82 13.86
N ALA A 71 -11.72 31.23 14.79
CA ALA A 71 -11.37 32.65 14.98
C ALA A 71 -10.60 33.20 13.78
N PHE A 72 -9.72 32.40 13.17
CA PHE A 72 -8.98 32.79 11.99
C PHE A 72 -9.90 33.06 10.79
N VAL A 73 -10.85 32.17 10.53
CA VAL A 73 -11.84 32.35 9.45
C VAL A 73 -12.66 33.63 9.67
N GLN A 74 -13.11 33.90 10.89
CA GLN A 74 -13.87 35.11 11.21
C GLN A 74 -13.08 36.40 10.92
N GLU A 75 -11.78 36.42 11.18
CA GLU A 75 -10.92 37.59 10.90
C GLU A 75 -10.69 37.76 9.39
N LEU A 76 -10.52 36.65 8.64
CA LEU A 76 -10.44 36.71 7.18
C LEU A 76 -11.72 37.29 6.57
N GLU A 77 -12.88 36.87 7.07
CA GLU A 77 -14.18 37.38 6.65
C GLU A 77 -14.35 38.88 6.99
N ALA A 78 -13.92 39.30 8.18
CA ALA A 78 -13.99 40.70 8.61
C ALA A 78 -13.13 41.64 7.74
N GLU A 79 -11.96 41.17 7.31
CA GLU A 79 -11.04 41.90 6.44
C GLU A 79 -11.33 41.70 4.94
N GLY A 80 -12.38 40.94 4.60
CA GLY A 80 -12.78 40.64 3.22
C GLY A 80 -11.74 39.85 2.43
N ILE A 81 -10.86 39.10 3.10
CA ILE A 81 -9.80 38.30 2.48
C ILE A 81 -10.40 36.99 1.97
N ALA A 82 -10.21 36.70 0.68
CA ALA A 82 -10.73 35.48 0.07
C ALA A 82 -9.99 34.25 0.60
N TYR A 83 -10.73 33.20 0.94
CA TYR A 83 -10.14 31.93 1.34
C TYR A 83 -10.97 30.75 0.84
N ARG A 84 -10.32 29.59 0.77
CA ARG A 84 -10.97 28.29 0.59
C ARG A 84 -10.15 27.21 1.26
N ILE A 85 -10.81 26.12 1.66
CA ILE A 85 -10.13 25.01 2.31
C ILE A 85 -9.16 24.36 1.30
N HIS A 86 -7.90 24.22 1.69
CA HIS A 86 -6.90 23.44 0.95
C HIS A 86 -6.90 21.98 1.42
N ALA A 87 -6.95 21.74 2.74
CA ALA A 87 -7.24 20.44 3.32
C ALA A 87 -7.87 20.55 4.71
N ASP A 88 -8.83 19.67 4.99
CA ASP A 88 -9.54 19.56 6.27
C ASP A 88 -8.74 18.81 7.35
N ASP A 89 -7.80 17.96 6.95
CA ASP A 89 -6.74 17.44 7.82
C ASP A 89 -5.43 17.45 7.04
N VAL A 90 -4.47 18.26 7.48
CA VAL A 90 -3.17 18.39 6.82
C VAL A 90 -2.37 17.08 6.91
N LYS A 91 -2.67 16.22 7.89
CA LYS A 91 -2.09 14.88 7.94
C LYS A 91 -2.37 14.09 6.65
N ASP A 92 -3.54 14.27 6.04
CA ASP A 92 -3.91 13.63 4.78
C ASP A 92 -3.11 14.17 3.58
N LEU A 93 -2.53 15.38 3.69
CA LEU A 93 -1.61 15.94 2.71
C LEU A 93 -0.15 15.50 2.91
N ILE A 94 0.21 15.06 4.13
CA ILE A 94 1.59 14.71 4.50
C ILE A 94 1.90 13.26 4.11
N CYS A 95 0.92 12.36 4.21
CA CYS A 95 1.11 10.96 3.88
C CYS A 95 0.85 10.67 2.41
N ARG A 96 1.86 10.12 1.75
CA ARG A 96 1.81 9.74 0.33
C ARG A 96 1.90 8.23 0.23
N GLY A 97 1.25 7.69 -0.78
CA GLY A 97 1.28 6.27 -1.09
C GLY A 97 -0.09 5.64 -0.94
N VAL A 98 -0.30 4.61 -1.74
CA VAL A 98 -1.46 3.74 -1.70
C VAL A 98 -0.92 2.32 -1.73
N ASP A 99 -1.47 1.46 -0.89
CA ASP A 99 -1.22 0.03 -0.99
C ASP A 99 -1.84 -0.47 -2.30
N ALA A 100 -0.97 -0.70 -3.29
CA ALA A 100 -1.37 -1.20 -4.60
C ALA A 100 -2.10 -2.55 -4.49
N ASN A 101 -1.81 -3.36 -3.48
CA ASN A 101 -2.47 -4.65 -3.23
C ASN A 101 -3.71 -4.52 -2.33
N ARG A 102 -4.23 -3.30 -2.16
CA ARG A 102 -5.60 -3.01 -1.67
C ARG A 102 -6.40 -2.17 -2.68
N ASN A 103 -5.82 -1.83 -3.82
CA ASN A 103 -6.37 -0.85 -4.76
C ASN A 103 -7.14 -1.47 -5.94
N PHE A 104 -7.31 -2.78 -6.00
CA PHE A 104 -8.08 -3.43 -7.06
C PHE A 104 -9.59 -3.44 -6.76
N ASP A 105 -10.42 -3.45 -7.81
CA ASP A 105 -11.89 -3.46 -7.69
C ASP A 105 -12.44 -4.87 -7.38
N PHE A 106 -12.04 -5.40 -6.22
CA PHE A 106 -12.58 -6.63 -5.67
C PHE A 106 -12.88 -6.39 -4.20
N VAL A 107 -14.17 -6.31 -3.86
CA VAL A 107 -14.68 -5.93 -2.53
C VAL A 107 -13.96 -4.71 -1.94
N PHE A 108 -13.60 -3.74 -2.78
CA PHE A 108 -12.74 -2.61 -2.43
C PHE A 108 -13.18 -1.89 -1.14
N LYS A 109 -12.22 -1.58 -0.25
CA LYS A 109 -12.45 -0.87 1.02
C LYS A 109 -13.39 -1.56 2.03
N THR A 110 -13.57 -2.88 1.95
CA THR A 110 -14.48 -3.59 2.86
C THR A 110 -13.80 -4.19 4.09
N VAL A 111 -12.58 -4.75 3.96
CA VAL A 111 -11.87 -5.45 5.06
C VAL A 111 -10.36 -5.35 4.89
N GLY A 112 -9.63 -5.28 6.02
CA GLY A 112 -8.17 -5.28 6.01
C GLY A 112 -7.53 -4.05 5.34
N THR A 113 -8.21 -2.91 5.40
CA THR A 113 -7.77 -1.62 4.83
C THR A 113 -7.84 -0.52 5.87
N ASP A 114 -6.87 0.38 5.85
CA ASP A 114 -6.90 1.63 6.61
C ASP A 114 -7.62 2.72 5.81
N TRP A 115 -8.48 3.49 6.46
CA TRP A 115 -9.18 4.62 5.85
C TRP A 115 -8.32 5.89 5.84
N SER A 116 -7.30 5.96 6.70
CA SER A 116 -6.35 7.05 6.73
C SER A 116 -5.34 6.92 5.58
N PRO A 117 -5.06 8.00 4.82
CA PRO A 117 -3.97 8.06 3.85
C PRO A 117 -2.57 7.77 4.42
N CYS A 118 -2.43 7.75 5.75
CA CYS A 118 -1.19 7.40 6.44
C CYS A 118 -1.07 5.92 6.81
N GLY A 119 -2.10 5.12 6.60
CA GLY A 119 -2.06 3.71 6.90
C GLY A 119 -1.29 2.93 5.84
N GLU A 120 -0.47 1.97 6.27
CA GLU A 120 0.27 1.08 5.36
C GLU A 120 -0.65 0.27 4.43
N THR A 121 -1.91 0.09 4.81
CA THR A 121 -2.94 -0.61 4.02
C THR A 121 -3.97 0.35 3.40
N TYR A 122 -3.61 1.63 3.24
CA TYR A 122 -4.50 2.62 2.63
C TYR A 122 -4.80 2.25 1.17
N PRO A 123 -6.05 1.99 0.80
CA PRO A 123 -6.40 1.46 -0.52
C PRO A 123 -6.56 2.55 -1.59
N GLY A 124 -6.32 3.82 -1.28
CA GLY A 124 -6.56 4.95 -2.19
C GLY A 124 -7.99 5.47 -2.16
N THR A 125 -8.30 6.47 -2.98
CA THR A 125 -9.60 7.16 -2.95
C THR A 125 -10.73 6.31 -3.54
N HIS A 126 -10.46 5.64 -4.66
CA HIS A 126 -11.33 4.67 -5.32
C HIS A 126 -10.51 3.49 -5.88
N ALA A 127 -11.17 2.39 -6.24
CA ALA A 127 -10.51 1.27 -6.90
C ALA A 127 -9.84 1.74 -8.20
N PHE A 128 -8.63 1.25 -8.46
CA PHE A 128 -7.79 1.67 -9.58
C PHE A 128 -7.49 3.18 -9.62
N SER A 129 -7.42 3.83 -8.46
CA SER A 129 -6.95 5.22 -8.37
C SER A 129 -5.46 5.37 -8.73
N GLN A 130 -4.67 4.30 -8.64
CA GLN A 130 -3.25 4.34 -8.97
C GLN A 130 -3.00 4.01 -10.46
N PRO A 131 -2.07 4.70 -11.15
CA PRO A 131 -1.71 4.35 -12.51
C PRO A 131 -1.16 2.92 -12.63
N GLU A 132 -0.41 2.44 -11.64
CA GLU A 132 0.22 1.11 -11.64
C GLU A 132 -0.83 -0.01 -11.65
N THR A 133 -1.87 0.09 -10.83
CA THR A 133 -2.95 -0.91 -10.77
C THR A 133 -3.85 -0.85 -11.99
N ARG A 134 -4.03 0.33 -12.60
CA ARG A 134 -4.72 0.47 -13.90
C ARG A 134 -3.99 -0.25 -15.02
N VAL A 135 -2.66 -0.15 -15.09
CA VAL A 135 -1.88 -0.87 -16.10
C VAL A 135 -2.04 -2.38 -15.95
N ILE A 136 -1.99 -2.92 -14.73
CA ILE A 136 -2.19 -4.35 -14.48
C ILE A 136 -3.61 -4.77 -14.89
N ARG A 137 -4.62 -4.00 -14.51
CA ARG A 137 -6.01 -4.21 -14.93
C ARG A 137 -6.11 -4.28 -16.46
N ASP A 138 -5.56 -3.29 -17.15
CA ASP A 138 -5.69 -3.19 -18.61
C ASP A 138 -5.02 -4.39 -19.30
N ILE A 139 -3.83 -4.82 -18.85
CA ILE A 139 -3.17 -6.04 -19.33
C ILE A 139 -4.03 -7.29 -19.09
N LEU A 140 -4.62 -7.42 -17.90
CA LEU A 140 -5.48 -8.56 -17.56
C LEU A 140 -6.71 -8.60 -18.48
N HIS A 141 -7.39 -7.47 -18.68
CA HIS A 141 -8.59 -7.40 -19.53
C HIS A 141 -8.28 -7.64 -21.01
N GLU A 142 -7.21 -7.06 -21.53
CA GLU A 142 -6.76 -7.25 -22.92
C GLU A 142 -6.48 -8.73 -23.22
N ASN A 143 -5.98 -9.47 -22.24
CA ASN A 143 -5.48 -10.84 -22.43
C ASN A 143 -6.32 -11.91 -21.72
N LEU A 144 -7.44 -11.54 -21.09
CA LEU A 144 -8.22 -12.41 -20.21
C LEU A 144 -8.64 -13.74 -20.89
N ALA A 145 -8.95 -13.67 -22.18
CA ALA A 145 -9.34 -14.84 -22.98
C ALA A 145 -8.25 -15.92 -23.04
N ARG A 146 -6.97 -15.57 -22.91
CA ARG A 146 -5.81 -16.47 -23.02
C ARG A 146 -4.95 -16.55 -21.74
N ILE A 147 -5.35 -15.88 -20.66
CA ILE A 147 -4.67 -16.04 -19.37
C ILE A 147 -5.23 -17.27 -18.65
N ALA A 148 -4.38 -18.27 -18.44
CA ALA A 148 -4.66 -19.45 -17.62
C ALA A 148 -4.08 -19.36 -16.20
N LEU A 149 -2.99 -18.62 -16.03
CA LEU A 149 -2.24 -18.50 -14.77
C LEU A 149 -1.84 -17.05 -14.52
N TYR A 150 -2.12 -16.55 -13.32
CA TYR A 150 -1.65 -15.27 -12.79
C TYR A 150 -0.92 -15.49 -11.47
N ILE A 151 0.28 -14.91 -11.35
CA ILE A 151 1.10 -14.98 -10.12
C ILE A 151 1.46 -13.56 -9.71
N ASN A 152 1.01 -13.16 -8.53
CA ASN A 152 1.34 -11.91 -7.86
C ASN A 152 2.45 -12.19 -6.84
N LEU A 153 3.69 -11.79 -7.14
CA LEU A 153 4.87 -12.16 -6.37
C LEU A 153 5.21 -11.09 -5.30
N HIS A 154 5.28 -11.52 -4.05
CA HIS A 154 5.61 -10.74 -2.86
C HIS A 154 6.73 -11.42 -2.06
N SER A 155 7.13 -10.76 -0.98
CA SER A 155 7.94 -11.34 0.09
C SER A 155 7.48 -10.70 1.41
N PHE A 156 7.56 -11.34 2.57
CA PHE A 156 8.11 -12.66 2.83
C PHE A 156 7.13 -13.56 3.58
N GLY A 157 7.35 -14.88 3.52
CA GLY A 157 6.54 -15.84 4.28
C GLY A 157 6.63 -17.30 3.85
N SER A 158 7.20 -17.60 2.67
CA SER A 158 7.12 -18.94 2.05
C SER A 158 5.68 -19.44 1.94
N MET A 159 4.85 -18.71 1.20
CA MET A 159 3.43 -19.01 1.06
C MET A 159 3.03 -18.99 -0.42
N ILE A 160 2.20 -19.95 -0.83
CA ILE A 160 1.46 -19.92 -2.09
C ILE A 160 -0.01 -19.85 -1.73
N MET A 161 -0.58 -18.67 -1.91
CA MET A 161 -1.92 -18.35 -1.46
C MET A 161 -2.85 -18.21 -2.65
N TYR A 162 -4.10 -18.60 -2.47
CA TYR A 162 -5.13 -18.44 -3.48
C TYR A 162 -6.43 -17.86 -2.90
N PRO A 163 -7.31 -17.29 -3.74
CA PRO A 163 -8.54 -16.63 -3.30
C PRO A 163 -9.51 -17.53 -2.50
N TRP A 164 -10.43 -16.96 -1.72
CA TRP A 164 -10.62 -15.52 -1.50
C TRP A 164 -9.96 -15.04 -0.21
N GLY A 165 -9.21 -13.94 -0.29
CA GLY A 165 -8.56 -13.31 0.86
C GLY A 165 -9.48 -12.47 1.74
N HIS A 166 -10.61 -12.02 1.23
CA HIS A 166 -11.49 -11.10 1.97
C HIS A 166 -12.38 -11.75 3.04
N ASP A 167 -12.71 -13.04 2.91
CA ASP A 167 -13.62 -13.71 3.84
C ASP A 167 -13.22 -15.16 4.17
N GLY A 168 -12.14 -15.66 3.56
CA GLY A 168 -11.68 -17.03 3.73
C GLY A 168 -12.56 -18.07 3.03
N SER A 169 -13.56 -17.66 2.26
CA SER A 169 -14.39 -18.57 1.49
C SER A 169 -13.61 -19.17 0.31
N LEU A 170 -14.07 -20.33 -0.16
CA LEU A 170 -13.44 -21.04 -1.26
C LEU A 170 -14.16 -20.71 -2.57
N SER A 171 -13.39 -20.42 -3.62
CA SER A 171 -13.95 -20.31 -4.97
C SER A 171 -14.36 -21.67 -5.52
N GLN A 172 -15.14 -21.68 -6.60
CA GLN A 172 -15.57 -22.92 -7.26
C GLN A 172 -14.39 -23.76 -7.76
N ASN A 173 -13.24 -23.15 -8.05
CA ASN A 173 -12.02 -23.83 -8.51
C ASN A 173 -11.00 -24.07 -7.38
N ALA A 174 -11.40 -24.03 -6.10
CA ALA A 174 -10.48 -24.15 -4.98
C ALA A 174 -9.63 -25.44 -4.99
N LEU A 175 -10.19 -26.57 -5.44
CA LEU A 175 -9.43 -27.82 -5.56
C LEU A 175 -8.34 -27.73 -6.64
N GLY A 176 -8.65 -27.13 -7.80
CA GLY A 176 -7.68 -26.89 -8.85
C GLY A 176 -6.57 -25.95 -8.39
N LEU A 177 -6.95 -24.85 -7.73
CA LEU A 177 -6.02 -23.90 -7.12
C LEU A 177 -5.08 -24.58 -6.12
N HIS A 178 -5.63 -25.37 -5.20
CA HIS A 178 -4.87 -26.03 -4.14
C HIS A 178 -3.91 -27.10 -4.70
N THR A 179 -4.38 -27.96 -5.60
CA THR A 179 -3.56 -29.05 -6.17
C THR A 179 -2.40 -28.53 -7.01
N VAL A 180 -2.62 -27.47 -7.80
CA VAL A 180 -1.55 -26.81 -8.55
C VAL A 180 -0.61 -26.07 -7.61
N GLY A 181 -1.13 -25.39 -6.57
CA GLY A 181 -0.31 -24.75 -5.53
C GLY A 181 0.63 -25.73 -4.83
N ILE A 182 0.13 -26.91 -4.42
CA ILE A 182 0.94 -27.98 -3.82
C ILE A 182 2.00 -28.49 -4.79
N ALA A 183 1.67 -28.64 -6.08
CA ALA A 183 2.64 -29.06 -7.09
C ALA A 183 3.78 -28.03 -7.25
N MET A 184 3.45 -26.73 -7.27
CA MET A 184 4.45 -25.65 -7.29
C MET A 184 5.32 -25.66 -6.03
N ALA A 185 4.71 -25.74 -4.84
CA ALA A 185 5.43 -25.78 -3.56
C ALA A 185 6.39 -26.97 -3.47
N ASN A 186 5.96 -28.16 -3.90
CA ASN A 186 6.82 -29.35 -3.93
C ASN A 186 8.01 -29.18 -4.88
N ALA A 187 7.82 -28.54 -6.03
CA ALA A 187 8.90 -28.27 -6.98
C ALA A 187 9.95 -27.31 -6.41
N ILE A 188 9.49 -26.25 -5.74
CA ILE A 188 10.36 -25.31 -5.00
C ILE A 188 11.14 -26.07 -3.92
N GLN A 189 10.44 -26.86 -3.10
CA GLN A 189 11.04 -27.59 -1.98
C GLN A 189 12.15 -28.55 -2.41
N ASN A 190 12.04 -29.17 -3.59
CA ASN A 190 13.06 -30.07 -4.14
C ASN A 190 14.36 -29.37 -4.53
N LYS A 191 14.34 -28.04 -4.62
CA LYS A 191 15.48 -27.20 -5.02
C LYS A 191 15.96 -26.29 -3.90
N ALA A 192 15.14 -26.12 -2.87
CA ALA A 192 15.44 -25.27 -1.73
C ALA A 192 16.62 -25.78 -0.90
N LEU A 193 17.34 -24.83 -0.30
CA LEU A 193 18.38 -25.17 0.67
C LEU A 193 17.76 -25.78 1.93
N PRO A 194 18.48 -26.68 2.65
CA PRO A 194 17.93 -27.36 3.83
C PRO A 194 17.46 -26.42 4.95
N ASN A 195 18.03 -25.21 5.04
CA ASN A 195 17.69 -24.21 6.04
C ASN A 195 16.54 -23.28 5.63
N PHE A 196 15.97 -23.45 4.44
CA PHE A 196 14.84 -22.63 3.99
C PHE A 196 13.52 -23.22 4.48
N PRO A 197 12.56 -22.39 4.90
CA PRO A 197 11.24 -22.85 5.31
C PRO A 197 10.49 -23.48 4.14
N LYS A 198 9.62 -24.44 4.45
CA LYS A 198 8.75 -25.07 3.47
C LYS A 198 7.60 -24.14 3.11
N TYR A 199 7.20 -24.15 1.85
CA TYR A 199 6.06 -23.34 1.43
C TYR A 199 4.73 -23.87 1.99
N ILE A 200 3.94 -22.99 2.59
CA ILE A 200 2.56 -23.25 2.99
C ILE A 200 1.64 -22.94 1.80
N VAL A 201 0.67 -23.82 1.53
CA VAL A 201 -0.30 -23.64 0.44
C VAL A 201 -1.71 -23.59 1.01
N GLY A 202 -2.49 -22.57 0.64
CA GLY A 202 -3.87 -22.48 1.11
C GLY A 202 -4.62 -21.22 0.68
N ASN A 203 -5.83 -21.08 1.21
CA ASN A 203 -6.60 -19.86 1.06
C ASN A 203 -5.86 -18.68 1.71
N THR A 204 -5.78 -17.55 1.02
CA THR A 204 -5.05 -16.35 1.47
C THR A 204 -5.39 -15.97 2.90
N GLY A 205 -6.68 -15.73 3.21
CA GLY A 205 -7.09 -15.23 4.51
C GLY A 205 -6.82 -16.20 5.66
N LEU A 206 -6.95 -17.51 5.39
CA LEU A 206 -6.69 -18.56 6.38
C LEU A 206 -5.20 -18.80 6.61
N VAL A 207 -4.36 -18.66 5.58
CA VAL A 207 -2.91 -18.85 5.67
C VAL A 207 -2.26 -17.66 6.39
N VAL A 208 -2.62 -16.42 6.02
CA VAL A 208 -2.05 -15.20 6.63
C VAL A 208 -2.70 -14.82 7.95
N GLN A 209 -3.81 -15.48 8.31
CA GLN A 209 -4.59 -15.26 9.54
C GLN A 209 -5.20 -13.85 9.67
N TYR A 210 -5.40 -13.17 8.55
CA TYR A 210 -6.19 -11.93 8.47
C TYR A 210 -6.84 -11.82 7.10
N PHE A 211 -7.93 -11.05 7.02
CA PHE A 211 -8.65 -10.84 5.77
C PHE A 211 -8.30 -9.52 5.11
N SER A 212 -8.29 -9.48 3.77
CA SER A 212 -8.00 -8.27 3.01
C SER A 212 -8.82 -8.15 1.73
N ALA A 213 -9.23 -6.92 1.43
CA ALA A 213 -9.92 -6.53 0.20
C ALA A 213 -8.95 -5.94 -0.84
N GLY A 214 -9.36 -5.92 -2.11
CA GLY A 214 -8.65 -5.20 -3.17
C GLY A 214 -7.28 -5.76 -3.56
N ALA A 215 -7.02 -7.04 -3.24
CA ALA A 215 -5.81 -7.74 -3.65
C ALA A 215 -5.83 -8.10 -5.14
N ALA A 216 -4.66 -8.03 -5.80
CA ALA A 216 -4.56 -8.25 -7.24
C ALA A 216 -4.91 -9.70 -7.65
N SER A 217 -4.51 -10.70 -6.85
CA SER A 217 -4.79 -12.12 -7.13
C SER A 217 -6.28 -12.45 -7.03
N ASP A 218 -6.97 -11.88 -6.05
CA ASP A 218 -8.42 -12.03 -5.93
C ASP A 218 -9.13 -11.36 -7.11
N TYR A 219 -8.73 -10.12 -7.47
CA TYR A 219 -9.28 -9.45 -8.64
C TYR A 219 -9.08 -10.24 -9.93
N ALA A 220 -7.87 -10.74 -10.20
CA ALA A 220 -7.58 -11.56 -11.37
C ALA A 220 -8.48 -12.80 -11.44
N HIS A 221 -8.67 -13.48 -10.31
CA HIS A 221 -9.58 -14.64 -10.25
C HIS A 221 -11.04 -14.26 -10.47
N TYR A 222 -11.49 -13.16 -9.85
CA TYR A 222 -12.84 -12.64 -9.96
C TYR A 222 -13.24 -12.32 -11.40
N ILE A 223 -12.34 -11.72 -12.18
CA ILE A 223 -12.61 -11.41 -13.59
C ILE A 223 -12.47 -12.62 -14.53
N GLY A 224 -12.03 -13.79 -14.05
CA GLY A 224 -12.05 -15.04 -14.82
C GLY A 224 -10.71 -15.68 -15.13
N VAL A 225 -9.61 -15.27 -14.48
CA VAL A 225 -8.36 -16.05 -14.51
C VAL A 225 -8.53 -17.30 -13.64
N PRO A 226 -8.44 -18.52 -14.19
CA PRO A 226 -8.83 -19.71 -13.44
C PRO A 226 -7.83 -20.09 -12.34
N LEU A 227 -6.54 -19.84 -12.55
CA LEU A 227 -5.48 -20.05 -11.56
C LEU A 227 -4.82 -18.71 -11.23
N ALA A 228 -5.12 -18.14 -10.07
CA ALA A 228 -4.53 -16.88 -9.61
C ALA A 228 -3.94 -17.06 -8.20
N TYR A 229 -2.70 -16.64 -8.00
CA TYR A 229 -1.98 -16.84 -6.76
C TYR A 229 -1.30 -15.57 -6.26
N GLY A 230 -1.27 -15.40 -4.93
CA GLY A 230 -0.29 -14.57 -4.25
C GLY A 230 0.86 -15.45 -3.76
N PHE A 231 2.09 -15.08 -4.08
CA PHE A 231 3.28 -15.76 -3.59
C PHE A 231 3.96 -14.88 -2.55
N GLU A 232 4.36 -15.46 -1.42
CA GLU A 232 5.30 -14.85 -0.49
C GLU A 232 6.61 -15.63 -0.56
N LEU A 233 7.66 -15.01 -1.09
CA LEU A 233 9.01 -15.59 -1.13
C LEU A 233 9.58 -15.84 0.28
N PRO A 234 10.67 -16.61 0.41
CA PRO A 234 11.22 -16.93 1.73
C PRO A 234 11.81 -15.71 2.43
N GLY A 235 11.51 -15.59 3.72
CA GLY A 235 12.25 -14.77 4.68
C GLY A 235 12.92 -15.70 5.67
N LEU A 236 14.20 -15.43 5.99
CA LEU A 236 14.97 -16.28 6.92
C LEU A 236 14.85 -15.82 8.39
N GLU A 237 14.06 -14.78 8.63
CA GLU A 237 13.71 -14.27 9.95
C GLU A 237 12.20 -14.03 10.01
N GLU A 238 11.60 -14.25 11.19
CA GLU A 238 10.16 -14.05 11.42
C GLU A 238 9.79 -12.58 11.62
N SER A 239 10.76 -11.71 11.92
CA SER A 239 10.56 -10.27 12.07
C SER A 239 10.56 -9.56 10.71
N TYR A 240 10.36 -8.24 10.68
CA TYR A 240 10.54 -7.42 9.48
C TYR A 240 11.92 -7.56 8.82
N ALA A 241 12.92 -8.11 9.52
CA ALA A 241 14.18 -8.49 8.91
C ALA A 241 14.04 -9.57 7.82
N GLY A 242 12.92 -10.30 7.75
CA GLY A 242 12.62 -11.24 6.67
C GLY A 242 12.57 -10.61 5.28
N PHE A 243 12.32 -9.30 5.18
CA PHE A 243 12.44 -8.53 3.93
C PHE A 243 13.90 -8.31 3.48
N HIS A 244 14.86 -8.49 4.39
CA HIS A 244 16.29 -8.23 4.15
C HIS A 244 17.06 -9.55 3.93
N LEU A 245 16.70 -10.25 2.86
CA LEU A 245 17.40 -11.47 2.46
C LEU A 245 18.86 -11.16 2.07
N ASP A 246 19.81 -11.94 2.60
CA ASP A 246 21.23 -11.83 2.24
C ASP A 246 21.41 -11.99 0.72
N PRO A 247 22.07 -11.05 0.02
CA PRO A 247 22.25 -11.10 -1.43
C PRO A 247 22.81 -12.41 -1.98
N LYS A 248 23.58 -13.17 -1.18
CA LYS A 248 24.08 -14.49 -1.58
C LYS A 248 22.97 -15.50 -1.91
N TYR A 249 21.77 -15.30 -1.36
CA TYR A 249 20.61 -16.17 -1.55
C TYR A 249 19.72 -15.77 -2.73
N ILE A 250 19.95 -14.61 -3.37
CA ILE A 250 19.11 -14.16 -4.50
C ILE A 250 19.07 -15.22 -5.61
N GLY A 251 20.23 -15.70 -6.04
CA GLY A 251 20.31 -16.73 -7.10
C GLY A 251 19.60 -18.02 -6.72
N GLN A 252 19.72 -18.44 -5.46
CA GLN A 252 19.05 -19.63 -4.92
C GLN A 252 17.53 -19.47 -4.93
N VAL A 253 17.00 -18.37 -4.37
CA VAL A 253 15.54 -18.09 -4.35
C VAL A 253 14.98 -18.00 -5.76
N CYS A 254 15.69 -17.35 -6.69
CA CYS A 254 15.27 -17.32 -8.09
C CYS A 254 15.20 -18.73 -8.70
N GLN A 255 16.20 -19.58 -8.43
CA GLN A 255 16.25 -20.94 -8.99
C GLN A 255 15.14 -21.83 -8.47
N GLU A 256 14.91 -21.87 -7.16
CA GLU A 256 13.84 -22.70 -6.58
C GLU A 256 12.45 -22.18 -6.97
N THR A 257 12.23 -20.86 -6.97
CA THR A 257 10.94 -20.26 -7.35
C THR A 257 10.62 -20.53 -8.82
N TRP A 258 11.62 -20.46 -9.70
CA TRP A 258 11.44 -20.73 -11.12
C TRP A 258 10.91 -22.15 -11.39
N GLU A 259 11.35 -23.14 -10.62
CA GLU A 259 10.91 -24.53 -10.76
C GLU A 259 9.44 -24.68 -10.35
N GLY A 260 8.99 -23.91 -9.34
CA GLY A 260 7.58 -23.71 -9.05
C GLY A 260 6.81 -23.13 -10.24
N PHE A 261 7.29 -22.04 -10.84
CA PHE A 261 6.63 -21.41 -11.99
C PHE A 261 6.51 -22.33 -13.20
N VAL A 262 7.57 -23.09 -13.52
CA VAL A 262 7.54 -24.07 -14.62
C VAL A 262 6.45 -25.11 -14.41
N VAL A 263 6.32 -25.64 -13.19
CA VAL A 263 5.27 -26.62 -12.86
C VAL A 263 3.89 -25.97 -12.92
N GLY A 264 3.72 -24.78 -12.36
CA GLY A 264 2.46 -24.03 -12.43
C GLY A 264 2.01 -23.78 -13.87
N ALA A 265 2.91 -23.29 -14.73
CA ALA A 265 2.63 -23.00 -16.13
C ALA A 265 2.22 -24.27 -16.91
N ARG A 266 2.93 -25.39 -16.71
CA ARG A 266 2.58 -26.67 -17.35
C ARG A 266 1.21 -27.16 -16.91
N ARG A 267 0.93 -27.14 -15.59
CA ARG A 267 -0.38 -27.54 -15.05
C ARG A 267 -1.51 -26.65 -15.56
N ALA A 268 -1.26 -25.34 -15.69
CA ALA A 268 -2.22 -24.42 -16.28
C ALA A 268 -2.54 -24.78 -17.74
N GLY A 269 -1.52 -25.12 -18.54
CA GLY A 269 -1.69 -25.60 -19.91
C GLY A 269 -2.48 -26.91 -20.00
N ASP A 270 -2.20 -27.87 -19.10
CA ASP A 270 -2.90 -29.15 -19.07
C ASP A 270 -4.39 -29.01 -18.70
N LEU A 271 -4.69 -28.15 -17.71
CA LEU A 271 -6.06 -27.94 -17.20
C LEU A 271 -6.90 -27.03 -18.10
N PHE A 272 -6.27 -26.07 -18.78
CA PHE A 272 -6.94 -25.05 -19.57
C PHE A 272 -6.38 -24.99 -21.01
N PRO A 273 -6.45 -26.08 -21.78
CA PRO A 273 -5.84 -26.16 -23.11
C PRO A 273 -6.43 -25.18 -24.13
N ASN A 274 -7.62 -24.65 -23.86
CA ASN A 274 -8.31 -23.68 -24.71
C ASN A 274 -7.94 -22.21 -24.42
N LYS A 275 -7.09 -21.94 -23.42
CA LYS A 275 -6.61 -20.61 -23.04
C LYS A 275 -5.26 -20.27 -23.71
N GLN A 276 -5.03 -20.66 -24.96
CA GLN A 276 -3.77 -20.41 -25.69
C GLN A 276 -3.76 -19.05 -26.39
#